data_AF-A0A5C7QH80-F1
#
_entry.id   AF-A0A5C7QH80-F1
#
_cell.length_a   1.000
_cell.length_b   1.000
_cell.length_c   1.000
_cell.angle_alpha   90.00
_cell.angle_beta   90.00
_cell.angle_gamma   90.00
#
_symmetry.space_group_name_H-M   'P 1'
#
loop_
_entity.id
_entity.type
_entity.pdbx_description
1 polymer ?
#
loop_
_entity_poly.entity_id
_entity_poly.type
_entity_poly.pdbx_seq_one_letter_code
_entity_poly.pdbx_strand_id
1 'polypeptide(L)'
;MLATSTNVSPIAPERGAWFVQRSAVTTSAPASLPELLRTIGCEARPDPAAAGFGVNVWRARSGAVLLHEGAEAETVLVVRSGSFKCVKTSEDGYEQVLAFAGPG
;
A
#
# COMPACT_ATOMS: atom_id res chain seq x y z
N MET A 1 11.15 44.01 19.20
CA MET A 1 11.54 42.63 19.58
C MET A 1 11.48 41.79 18.31
N LEU A 2 12.63 41.41 17.72
CA LEU A 2 12.66 40.50 16.57
C LEU A 2 12.83 39.06 17.09
N ALA A 3 11.92 38.17 16.69
CA ALA A 3 12.02 36.75 16.98
C ALA A 3 12.97 36.08 15.97
N THR A 4 14.05 35.50 16.49
CA THR A 4 15.01 34.71 15.71
C THR A 4 14.38 33.36 15.38
N SER A 5 14.03 33.13 14.13
CA SER A 5 13.52 31.84 13.66
C SER A 5 14.69 30.91 13.37
N THR A 6 15.02 30.02 14.31
CA THR A 6 16.06 28.99 14.10
C THR A 6 15.51 27.92 13.17
N ASN A 7 15.89 27.98 11.90
CA ASN A 7 15.53 26.97 10.91
C ASN A 7 16.45 25.75 11.13
N VAL A 8 15.97 24.76 11.89
CA VAL A 8 16.65 23.46 12.02
C VAL A 8 16.26 22.63 10.80
N SER A 9 17.07 22.70 9.74
CA SER A 9 16.95 21.76 8.62
C SER A 9 17.19 20.35 9.14
N PRO A 10 16.32 19.36 8.85
CA PRO A 10 16.59 17.98 9.20
C PRO A 10 17.85 17.52 8.46
N ILE A 11 18.80 16.95 9.20
CA ILE A 11 19.97 16.28 8.63
C ILE A 11 19.44 15.05 7.91
N ALA A 12 19.22 15.16 6.60
CA ALA A 12 18.99 13.98 5.77
C ALA A 12 20.28 13.16 5.82
N PRO A 13 20.26 11.89 6.26
CA PRO A 13 21.47 11.08 6.27
C PRO A 13 21.99 10.97 4.84
N GLU A 14 23.27 11.31 4.62
CA GLU A 14 23.90 11.20 3.31
C GLU A 14 23.82 9.75 2.82
N ARG A 15 22.94 9.51 1.85
CA ARG A 15 22.75 8.19 1.23
C ARG A 15 23.90 7.97 0.26
N GLY A 16 24.98 7.34 0.73
CA GLY A 16 26.14 7.01 -0.09
C GLY A 16 25.76 6.16 -1.31
N ALA A 17 26.59 6.17 -2.35
CA ALA A 17 26.34 5.53 -3.66
C ALA A 17 26.08 4.01 -3.61
N TRP A 18 26.34 3.36 -2.47
CA TRP A 18 26.04 1.94 -2.21
C TRP A 18 24.60 1.70 -1.74
N PHE A 19 23.90 2.74 -1.27
CA PHE A 19 22.55 2.62 -0.71
C PHE A 19 21.51 2.57 -1.83
N VAL A 20 20.94 1.38 -2.05
CA VAL A 20 19.81 1.20 -2.97
C VAL A 20 18.52 1.20 -2.16
N GLN A 21 17.77 2.29 -2.21
CA GLN A 21 16.39 2.29 -1.71
C GLN A 21 15.52 1.48 -2.67
N ARG A 22 15.32 0.20 -2.37
CA ARG A 22 14.36 -0.63 -3.09
C ARG A 22 12.98 -0.35 -2.52
N SER A 23 12.05 0.14 -3.35
CA SER A 23 10.65 0.26 -2.94
C SER A 23 10.16 -1.09 -2.42
N ALA A 24 9.58 -1.07 -1.22
CA ALA A 24 9.03 -2.27 -0.60
C ALA A 24 7.75 -2.74 -1.30
N VAL A 25 7.12 -1.83 -2.06
CA VAL A 25 5.99 -2.07 -2.96
C VAL A 25 6.43 -1.82 -4.40
N THR A 26 6.20 -2.79 -5.28
CA THR A 26 6.55 -2.71 -6.71
C THR A 26 5.35 -3.02 -7.58
N THR A 27 5.26 -2.44 -8.77
CA THR A 27 4.25 -2.81 -9.76
C THR A 27 4.51 -4.21 -10.33
N SER A 28 3.47 -4.88 -10.78
CA SER A 28 3.53 -6.15 -11.51
C SER A 28 2.79 -6.02 -12.84
N ALA A 29 2.80 -7.08 -13.64
CA ALA A 29 1.97 -7.13 -14.84
C ALA A 29 0.49 -6.95 -14.45
N PRO A 30 -0.29 -6.16 -15.22
CA PRO A 30 -1.69 -5.92 -14.90
C PRO A 30 -2.47 -7.24 -14.92
N ALA A 31 -3.44 -7.35 -14.01
CA ALA A 31 -4.41 -8.43 -13.99
C ALA A 31 -5.64 -8.05 -14.84
N SER A 32 -6.49 -9.02 -15.12
CA SER A 32 -7.76 -8.78 -15.79
C SER A 32 -8.87 -8.48 -14.78
N LEU A 33 -9.90 -7.71 -15.16
CA LEU A 33 -11.07 -7.48 -14.32
C LEU A 33 -11.77 -8.78 -13.87
N PRO A 34 -11.97 -9.80 -14.73
CA PRO A 34 -12.52 -11.10 -14.27
C PRO A 34 -11.68 -11.78 -13.19
N GLU A 35 -10.37 -11.58 -13.16
CA GLU A 35 -9.51 -12.11 -12.09
C GLU A 35 -9.72 -11.38 -10.77
N LEU A 36 -9.84 -10.05 -10.79
CA LEU A 36 -10.20 -9.26 -9.61
C LEU A 36 -11.56 -9.70 -9.07
N LEU A 37 -12.58 -9.81 -9.92
CA LEU A 37 -13.94 -10.20 -9.53
C LEU A 37 -13.96 -11.59 -8.89
N ARG A 38 -13.24 -12.56 -9.44
CA ARG A 38 -13.10 -13.89 -8.81
C ARG A 38 -12.40 -13.81 -7.45
N THR A 39 -11.41 -12.93 -7.31
CA THR A 39 -10.68 -12.77 -6.03
C THR A 39 -11.62 -12.28 -4.93
N ILE A 40 -12.54 -11.35 -5.23
CA ILE A 40 -13.56 -10.88 -4.28
C ILE A 40 -14.80 -11.79 -4.17
N GLY A 41 -14.75 -13.00 -4.76
CA GLY A 41 -15.84 -13.98 -4.69
C GLY A 41 -17.03 -13.69 -5.61
N CYS A 42 -16.87 -12.82 -6.61
CA CYS A 42 -17.89 -12.56 -7.61
C CYS A 42 -17.75 -13.54 -8.79
N GLU A 43 -18.74 -14.42 -8.96
CA GLU A 43 -18.90 -15.25 -10.16
C GLU A 43 -19.42 -14.37 -11.31
N ALA A 44 -18.50 -13.74 -12.03
CA ALA A 44 -18.84 -12.93 -13.19
C ALA A 44 -19.10 -13.83 -14.41
N ARG A 45 -20.24 -13.66 -15.07
CA ARG A 45 -20.46 -14.23 -16.41
C ARG A 45 -19.35 -13.71 -17.33
N PRO A 46 -18.68 -14.58 -18.11
CA PRO A 46 -17.62 -14.15 -19.02
C PRO A 46 -18.16 -13.12 -20.01
N ASP A 47 -17.60 -11.92 -19.94
CA ASP A 47 -17.84 -10.82 -20.87
C ASP A 47 -16.53 -10.52 -21.60
N PRO A 48 -16.47 -10.70 -22.94
CA PRO A 48 -15.27 -10.38 -23.71
C PRO A 48 -14.86 -8.91 -23.61
N ALA A 49 -15.79 -7.98 -23.32
CA ALA A 49 -15.45 -6.59 -23.09
C ALA A 49 -14.64 -6.38 -21.80
N ALA A 50 -14.90 -7.18 -20.76
CA ALA A 50 -14.17 -7.12 -19.49
C ALA A 50 -12.72 -7.63 -19.61
N ALA A 51 -12.42 -8.43 -20.63
CA ALA A 51 -11.06 -8.92 -20.88
C ALA A 51 -10.08 -7.80 -21.28
N GLY A 52 -10.59 -6.69 -21.83
CA GLY A 52 -9.78 -5.52 -22.19
C GLY A 52 -9.46 -4.58 -21.01
N PHE A 53 -10.10 -4.78 -19.85
CA PHE A 53 -9.88 -3.91 -18.69
C PHE A 53 -8.73 -4.43 -17.82
N GLY A 54 -7.61 -3.69 -17.85
CA GLY A 54 -6.43 -3.97 -17.01
C GLY A 54 -6.59 -3.39 -15.60
N VAL A 55 -6.37 -4.23 -14.60
CA VAL A 55 -6.33 -3.86 -13.18
C VAL A 55 -4.87 -3.77 -12.74
N ASN A 56 -4.49 -2.68 -12.10
CA ASN A 56 -3.14 -2.51 -11.55
C ASN A 56 -2.87 -3.55 -10.46
N VAL A 57 -1.68 -4.16 -10.51
CA VAL A 57 -1.24 -5.14 -9.52
C VAL A 57 0.04 -4.64 -8.89
N TRP A 58 0.07 -4.67 -7.55
CA TRP A 58 1.26 -4.37 -6.77
C TRP A 58 1.71 -5.60 -5.98
N ARG A 59 3.01 -5.66 -5.70
CA ARG A 59 3.62 -6.65 -4.80
C ARG A 59 4.28 -5.91 -3.65
N ALA A 60 3.86 -6.22 -2.45
CA ALA A 60 4.48 -5.74 -1.22
C ALA A 60 5.39 -6.83 -0.64
N ARG A 61 6.58 -6.46 -0.19
CA ARG A 61 7.42 -7.35 0.62
C ARG A 61 6.82 -7.50 2.02
N SER A 62 7.16 -8.60 2.70
CA SER A 62 6.85 -8.74 4.12
C SER A 62 7.43 -7.56 4.92
N GLY A 63 6.64 -7.00 5.82
CA GLY A 63 6.98 -5.81 6.60
C GLY A 63 6.80 -4.48 5.86
N ALA A 64 6.38 -4.48 4.60
CA ALA A 64 6.06 -3.24 3.90
C ALA A 64 4.76 -2.62 4.43
N VAL A 65 4.76 -1.30 4.60
CA VAL A 65 3.55 -0.52 4.85
C VAL A 65 2.90 -0.19 3.51
N LEU A 66 1.63 -0.54 3.35
CA LEU A 66 0.88 -0.28 2.12
C LEU A 66 0.15 1.07 2.18
N LEU A 67 -0.48 1.35 3.31
CA LEU A 67 -1.21 2.58 3.59
C LEU A 67 -0.82 3.09 4.97
N HIS A 68 -0.75 4.41 5.12
CA HIS A 68 -0.50 5.05 6.41
C HIS A 68 -1.81 5.58 7.00
N GLU A 69 -1.96 5.46 8.32
CA GLU A 69 -3.08 6.08 9.04
C GLU A 69 -3.11 7.59 8.76
N GLY A 70 -4.29 8.13 8.46
CA GLY A 70 -4.50 9.54 8.14
C GLY A 70 -4.16 9.95 6.70
N ALA A 71 -3.64 9.04 5.86
CA ALA A 71 -3.46 9.30 4.43
C ALA A 71 -4.81 9.40 3.70
N GLU A 72 -4.83 10.14 2.58
CA GLU A 72 -6.03 10.27 1.74
C GLU A 72 -6.43 8.91 1.13
N ALA A 73 -7.74 8.64 1.09
CA ALA A 73 -8.28 7.40 0.55
C ALA A 73 -8.55 7.52 -0.95
N GLU A 74 -7.53 7.27 -1.77
CA GLU A 74 -7.63 7.39 -3.23
C GLU A 74 -8.04 6.08 -3.94
N THR A 75 -7.86 4.92 -3.30
CA THR A 75 -8.00 3.62 -3.98
C THR A 75 -8.50 2.53 -3.03
N VAL A 76 -9.35 1.66 -3.55
CA VAL A 76 -9.75 0.40 -2.90
C VAL A 76 -8.80 -0.71 -3.36
N LEU A 77 -8.19 -1.39 -2.40
CA LEU A 77 -7.24 -2.46 -2.65
C LEU A 77 -7.85 -3.80 -2.23
N VAL A 78 -7.70 -4.79 -3.10
CA VAL A 78 -8.10 -6.18 -2.84
C VAL A 78 -6.84 -7.01 -2.65
N VAL A 79 -6.81 -7.83 -1.59
CA VAL A 79 -5.66 -8.70 -1.36
C VAL A 79 -5.81 -9.91 -2.28
N ARG A 80 -4.86 -10.07 -3.20
CA ARG A 80 -4.80 -11.26 -4.06
C ARG A 80 -4.13 -12.45 -3.36
N SER A 81 -3.10 -12.19 -2.56
CA SER A 81 -2.31 -13.21 -1.88
C SER A 81 -1.58 -12.62 -0.67
N GLY A 82 -1.40 -13.42 0.38
CA GLY A 82 -0.77 -12.99 1.63
C GLY A 82 -1.78 -12.34 2.58
N SER A 83 -1.29 -11.52 3.51
CA SER A 83 -2.15 -10.79 4.44
C SER A 83 -1.51 -9.48 4.90
N PHE A 84 -2.34 -8.55 5.35
CA PHE A 84 -1.92 -7.30 5.97
C PHE A 84 -2.53 -7.16 7.36
N LYS A 85 -1.72 -6.75 8.33
CA LYS A 85 -2.18 -6.28 9.65
C LYS A 85 -2.66 -4.85 9.47
N CYS A 86 -3.93 -4.58 9.75
CA CYS A 86 -4.46 -3.22 9.82
C CYS A 86 -4.27 -2.72 11.24
N VAL A 87 -3.52 -1.64 11.40
CA VAL A 87 -3.21 -1.05 12.72
C VAL A 87 -3.71 0.36 12.85
N LYS A 88 -3.97 0.72 14.10
CA LYS A 88 -4.03 2.11 14.55
C LYS A 88 -2.92 2.34 15.56
N THR A 89 -2.25 3.47 15.44
CA THR A 89 -1.22 3.87 16.41
C THR A 89 -1.84 4.82 17.43
N SER A 90 -1.78 4.45 18.70
CA SER A 90 -2.22 5.27 19.83
C SER A 90 -1.26 6.43 20.09
N GLU A 91 -1.70 7.42 20.87
CA GLU A 91 -0.90 8.60 21.22
C GLU A 91 0.42 8.25 21.96
N ASP A 92 0.44 7.13 22.69
CA ASP A 92 1.60 6.59 23.39
C ASP A 92 2.53 5.77 22.49
N GLY A 93 2.22 5.67 21.19
CA GLY A 93 2.97 4.90 20.20
C GLY A 93 2.62 3.42 20.15
N TYR A 94 1.64 2.95 20.94
CA TYR A 94 1.20 1.56 20.89
C TYR A 94 0.45 1.25 19.58
N GLU A 95 0.79 0.13 18.94
CA GLU A 95 0.04 -0.37 17.78
C GLU A 95 -1.10 -1.30 18.19
N GLN A 96 -2.33 -0.84 18.02
CA GLN A 96 -3.51 -1.70 18.14
C GLN A 96 -3.84 -2.37 16.79
N VAL A 97 -3.96 -3.70 16.78
CA VAL A 97 -4.46 -4.43 15.62
C VAL A 97 -5.98 -4.28 15.54
N LEU A 98 -6.48 -3.75 14.44
CA LEU A 98 -7.91 -3.60 14.17
C LEU A 98 -8.46 -4.79 13.39
N ALA A 99 -7.70 -5.28 12.41
CA ALA A 99 -8.10 -6.38 11.54
C ALA A 99 -6.90 -7.03 10.85
N PHE A 100 -7.14 -8.18 10.23
CA PHE A 100 -6.25 -8.77 9.24
C PHE A 100 -6.98 -8.83 7.89
N ALA A 101 -6.42 -8.18 6.88
CA ALA A 101 -6.90 -8.30 5.50
C ALA A 101 -6.20 -9.50 4.84
N GLY A 102 -6.94 -10.58 4.63
CA GLY A 102 -6.52 -11.74 3.82
C GLY A 102 -7.12 -11.66 2.42
N PRO A 103 -6.95 -12.70 1.59
CA PRO A 103 -7.45 -12.68 0.22
C PRO A 103 -8.97 -12.47 0.11
N GLY A 104 -9.38 -11.64 -0.85
CA GLY A 104 -10.76 -11.16 -1.04
C GLY A 104 -10.96 -9.73 -0.57
#